data_AF-A0A6N9VFE2-F1
#
_entry.id   AF-A0A6N9VFE2-F1
#
_cell.length_a   1.000
_cell.length_b   1.000
_cell.length_c   1.000
_cell.angle_alpha   90.00
_cell.angle_beta   90.00
_cell.angle_gamma   90.00
#
_symmetry.space_group_name_H-M   'P 1'
#
loop_
_entity.id
_entity.type
_entity.pdbx_description
1 polymer ?
#
loop_
_entity_poly.entity_id
_entity_poly.type
_entity_poly.pdbx_seq_one_letter_code
_entity_poly.pdbx_strand_id
1 'polypeptide(L)'
;MAANARTASKKRTSPKPKAAPAVAEDFEPVRLTSKPADRAERIVLFYVDDTEYSIPKQVGRNHGLRYLRTMRKQGEALAAQELLEVLIGEDGYTALMDCDDLTDEQLDQIMNRLRDMALGEVEDEAGGKAKGR
;
A
#
# COMPACT_ATOMS: atom_id res chain seq x y z
N MET A 1 27.88 -58.22 -25.47
CA MET A 1 26.42 -58.36 -25.38
C MET A 1 26.01 -57.92 -23.98
N ALA A 2 24.97 -57.07 -23.85
CA ALA A 2 24.43 -56.47 -22.62
C ALA A 2 25.30 -55.36 -21.97
N ALA A 3 24.78 -54.25 -21.41
CA ALA A 3 23.41 -53.88 -21.06
C ALA A 3 23.20 -52.35 -21.09
N ASN A 4 21.97 -51.98 -21.42
CA ASN A 4 21.35 -50.65 -21.42
C ASN A 4 21.05 -50.20 -19.98
N ALA A 5 21.27 -48.93 -19.63
CA ALA A 5 20.76 -48.35 -18.37
C ALA A 5 20.29 -46.90 -18.59
N ARG A 6 19.01 -46.78 -18.95
CA ARG A 6 18.22 -45.55 -18.82
C ARG A 6 17.85 -45.37 -17.35
N THR A 7 18.24 -44.26 -16.72
CA THR A 7 17.73 -43.90 -15.39
C THR A 7 16.75 -42.72 -15.50
N ALA A 8 15.54 -43.00 -15.04
CA ALA A 8 14.33 -42.20 -15.20
C ALA A 8 14.36 -40.87 -14.43
N SER A 9 13.82 -39.83 -15.05
CA SER A 9 13.50 -38.54 -14.44
C SER A 9 12.49 -38.71 -13.30
N LYS A 10 12.94 -38.48 -12.06
CA LYS A 10 12.08 -38.50 -10.87
C LYS A 10 11.16 -37.27 -10.89
N LYS A 11 9.93 -37.45 -11.37
CA LYS A 11 8.87 -36.43 -11.32
C LYS A 11 8.66 -36.01 -9.87
N ARG A 12 8.91 -34.73 -9.57
CA ARG A 12 8.58 -34.07 -8.30
C ARG A 12 7.05 -33.93 -8.22
N THR A 13 6.43 -34.70 -7.33
CA THR A 13 5.02 -34.56 -6.98
C THR A 13 4.83 -33.24 -6.22
N SER A 14 4.00 -32.36 -6.75
CA SER A 14 3.59 -31.12 -6.08
C SER A 14 2.92 -31.44 -4.74
N PRO A 15 3.20 -30.69 -3.66
CA PRO A 15 2.55 -30.90 -2.38
C PRO A 15 1.03 -30.67 -2.51
N LYS A 16 0.28 -31.68 -2.05
CA LYS A 16 -1.19 -31.70 -1.99
C LYS A 16 -1.68 -30.52 -1.13
N PRO A 17 -2.67 -29.72 -1.55
CA PRO A 17 -3.16 -28.60 -0.76
C PRO A 17 -3.73 -29.12 0.56
N LYS A 18 -3.27 -28.56 1.69
CA LYS A 18 -3.87 -28.79 3.02
C LYS A 18 -5.34 -28.39 2.94
N ALA A 19 -6.22 -29.28 3.40
CA ALA A 19 -7.65 -28.99 3.55
C ALA A 19 -7.82 -27.70 4.37
N ALA A 20 -8.65 -26.79 3.89
CA ALA A 20 -8.99 -25.56 4.60
C ALA A 20 -9.67 -25.92 5.94
N PRO A 21 -9.44 -25.14 7.01
CA PRO A 21 -10.16 -25.33 8.26
C PRO A 21 -11.68 -25.17 8.04
N ALA A 22 -12.48 -25.93 8.79
CA ALA A 22 -13.93 -25.83 8.75
C ALA A 22 -14.36 -24.40 9.11
N VAL A 23 -15.04 -23.76 8.16
CA VAL A 23 -15.70 -22.47 8.36
C VAL A 23 -17.03 -22.72 9.06
N ALA A 24 -17.33 -21.92 10.09
CA ALA A 24 -18.62 -21.97 10.76
C ALA A 24 -19.75 -21.74 9.74
N GLU A 25 -20.90 -22.39 9.93
CA GLU A 25 -21.97 -22.45 8.93
C GLU A 25 -22.52 -21.07 8.52
N ASP A 26 -22.29 -20.03 9.34
CA ASP A 26 -22.67 -18.64 9.08
C ASP A 26 -21.49 -17.69 8.76
N PHE A 27 -20.28 -18.21 8.48
CA PHE A 27 -19.09 -17.38 8.22
C PHE A 27 -18.44 -17.70 6.87
N GLU A 28 -18.66 -16.83 5.88
CA GLU A 28 -17.97 -16.92 4.59
C GLU A 28 -16.64 -16.13 4.62
N PRO A 29 -15.48 -16.79 4.49
CA PRO A 29 -14.19 -16.14 4.60
C PRO A 29 -13.85 -15.33 3.33
N VAL A 30 -13.44 -14.07 3.50
CA VAL A 30 -12.95 -13.25 2.39
C VAL A 30 -11.59 -13.80 1.93
N ARG A 31 -11.54 -14.27 0.68
CA ARG A 31 -10.30 -14.75 0.04
C ARG A 31 -9.62 -13.61 -0.71
N LEU A 32 -8.40 -13.26 -0.31
CA LEU A 32 -7.61 -12.20 -0.93
C LEU A 32 -6.48 -12.81 -1.77
N THR A 33 -6.20 -12.23 -2.93
CA THR A 33 -5.01 -12.56 -3.73
C THR A 33 -4.07 -11.36 -3.75
N SER A 34 -2.81 -11.57 -3.41
CA SER A 34 -1.77 -10.55 -3.55
C SER A 34 -1.38 -10.41 -5.03
N LYS A 35 -1.86 -9.37 -5.69
CA LYS A 35 -1.32 -8.93 -6.98
C LYS A 35 -0.37 -7.75 -6.73
N PRO A 36 0.75 -7.65 -7.46
CA PRO A 36 1.56 -6.44 -7.41
C PRO A 36 0.68 -5.26 -7.81
N ALA A 37 0.82 -4.14 -7.10
CA ALA A 37 0.10 -2.92 -7.45
C ALA A 37 0.56 -2.50 -8.85
N ASP A 38 -0.39 -2.39 -9.79
CA ASP A 38 -0.17 -1.74 -11.07
C ASP A 38 0.30 -0.29 -10.85
N ARG A 39 0.98 0.30 -11.84
CA ARG A 39 1.45 1.69 -11.77
C ARG A 39 0.28 2.61 -11.46
N ALA A 40 0.12 2.94 -10.18
CA ALA A 40 -0.93 3.82 -9.71
C ALA A 40 -0.72 5.19 -10.35
N GLU A 41 -1.81 5.80 -10.80
CA GLU A 41 -1.84 7.20 -11.19
C GLU A 41 -1.28 8.02 -10.03
N ARG A 42 -0.26 8.85 -10.29
CA ARG A 42 0.38 9.68 -9.26
C ARG A 42 -0.12 11.12 -9.39
N ILE A 43 -0.29 11.77 -8.25
CA ILE A 43 -0.67 13.18 -8.15
C ILE A 43 0.46 13.95 -7.46
N VAL A 44 0.71 15.18 -7.89
CA VAL A 44 1.69 16.05 -7.24
C VAL A 44 1.14 16.47 -5.88
N LEU A 45 1.96 16.32 -4.83
CA LEU A 45 1.63 16.67 -3.46
C LEU A 45 2.13 18.08 -3.12
N PHE A 46 3.38 18.37 -3.46
CA PHE A 46 4.00 19.68 -3.29
C PHE A 46 5.17 19.86 -4.27
N TYR A 47 5.72 21.08 -4.27
CA TYR A 47 6.92 21.44 -5.00
C TYR A 47 7.97 21.99 -4.03
N VAL A 48 9.24 21.68 -4.26
CA VAL A 48 10.40 22.35 -3.63
C VAL A 48 11.31 22.81 -4.76
N ASP A 49 11.58 24.11 -4.86
CA ASP A 49 12.44 24.69 -5.90
C ASP A 49 12.13 24.18 -7.32
N ASP A 50 10.86 24.29 -7.73
CA ASP A 50 10.33 23.79 -9.02
C ASP A 50 10.41 22.26 -9.23
N THR A 51 10.89 21.50 -8.24
CA THR A 51 10.89 20.03 -8.26
C THR A 51 9.57 19.50 -7.74
N GLU A 52 8.86 18.73 -8.58
CA GLU A 52 7.58 18.13 -8.22
C GLU A 52 7.77 16.83 -7.41
N TYR A 53 7.09 16.75 -6.27
CA TYR A 53 7.03 15.53 -5.47
C TYR A 53 5.61 14.99 -5.50
N SER A 54 5.47 13.74 -5.94
CA SER A 54 4.18 13.11 -6.19
C SER A 54 3.96 11.89 -5.31
N ILE A 55 2.70 11.50 -5.15
CA ILE A 55 2.26 10.32 -4.41
C ILE A 55 1.23 9.53 -5.23
N PRO A 56 0.99 8.24 -4.91
CA PRO A 56 -0.12 7.50 -5.51
C PRO A 56 -1.47 8.16 -5.20
N LYS A 57 -2.30 8.36 -6.22
CA LYS A 57 -3.68 8.88 -6.10
C LYS A 57 -4.56 8.00 -5.22
N GLN A 58 -4.30 6.69 -5.22
CA GLN A 58 -4.97 5.73 -4.37
C GLN A 58 -3.95 5.03 -3.48
N VAL A 59 -4.05 5.26 -2.18
CA VAL A 59 -3.25 4.56 -1.18
C VAL A 59 -3.91 3.21 -0.89
N GLY A 60 -3.16 2.13 -1.13
CA GLY A 60 -3.66 0.79 -0.86
C GLY A 60 -4.02 0.61 0.63
N ARG A 61 -5.13 -0.09 0.91
CA ARG A 61 -5.62 -0.31 2.29
C ARG A 61 -4.59 -0.99 3.20
N ASN A 62 -3.64 -1.71 2.61
CA ASN A 62 -2.48 -2.28 3.30
C ASN A 62 -1.62 -1.21 4.00
N HIS A 63 -1.46 -0.03 3.41
CA HIS A 63 -0.70 1.08 4.02
C HIS A 63 -1.46 1.68 5.21
N GLY A 64 -2.78 1.89 5.08
CA GLY A 64 -3.62 2.30 6.22
C GLY A 64 -3.57 1.30 7.38
N LEU A 65 -3.58 -0.01 7.10
CA LEU A 65 -3.42 -1.04 8.14
C LEU A 65 -2.03 -1.01 8.79
N ARG A 66 -0.96 -0.70 8.03
CA ARG A 66 0.39 -0.50 8.58
C ARG A 66 0.43 0.74 9.48
N TYR A 67 -0.15 1.84 9.04
CA TYR A 67 -0.30 3.06 9.84
C TYR A 67 -0.97 2.76 11.18
N LEU A 68 -2.13 2.09 11.19
CA LEU A 68 -2.83 1.72 12.42
C LEU A 68 -2.00 0.80 13.33
N ARG A 69 -1.22 -0.12 12.74
CA ARG A 69 -0.32 -1.00 13.50
C ARG A 69 0.81 -0.21 14.17
N THR A 70 1.44 0.71 13.44
CA THR A 70 2.52 1.55 13.96
C THR A 70 1.99 2.52 15.02
N MET A 71 0.83 3.13 14.75
CA MET A 71 0.14 4.03 15.68
C MET A 71 -0.12 3.35 17.03
N ARG A 72 -0.59 2.10 17.01
CA ARG A 72 -0.81 1.30 18.24
C ARG A 72 0.47 1.01 19.01
N LYS A 73 1.60 0.83 18.33
CA LYS A 73 2.86 0.37 18.94
C LYS A 73 3.76 1.51 19.40
N GLN A 74 3.80 2.58 18.63
CA GLN A 74 4.82 3.62 18.70
C GLN A 74 4.22 5.02 18.83
N GLY A 75 2.89 5.14 18.77
CA GLY A 75 2.19 6.42 18.78
C GLY A 75 1.96 7.00 17.39
N GLU A 76 1.15 8.05 17.35
CA GLU A 76 0.67 8.69 16.12
C GLU A 76 1.80 9.36 15.35
N ALA A 77 2.69 10.08 16.02
CA ALA A 77 3.79 10.80 15.37
C ALA A 77 4.68 9.88 14.50
N LEU A 78 5.12 8.75 15.05
CA LEU A 78 5.95 7.78 14.31
C LEU A 78 5.18 7.08 13.19
N ALA A 79 3.88 6.85 13.38
CA ALA A 79 3.04 6.26 12.33
C ALA A 79 2.86 7.21 11.15
N ALA A 80 2.66 8.50 11.45
CA ALA A 80 2.50 9.54 10.47
C ALA A 80 3.80 9.72 9.66
N GLN A 81 4.95 9.72 10.34
CA GLN A 81 6.27 9.77 9.70
C GLN A 81 6.53 8.56 8.77
N GLU A 82 6.27 7.33 9.23
CA GLU A 82 6.41 6.13 8.38
C GLU A 82 5.49 6.20 7.15
N LEU A 83 4.28 6.73 7.32
CA LEU A 83 3.32 6.88 6.21
C LEU A 83 3.80 7.90 5.18
N LEU A 84 4.35 9.04 5.63
CA LEU A 84 4.92 10.07 4.76
C LEU A 84 6.05 9.49 3.91
N GLU A 85 7.06 8.91 4.55
CA GLU A 85 8.24 8.32 3.88
C GLU A 85 7.84 7.25 2.85
N VAL A 86 6.90 6.38 3.18
CA VAL A 86 6.46 5.29 2.30
C VAL A 86 5.67 5.79 1.09
N LEU A 87 4.89 6.86 1.23
CA LEU A 87 4.02 7.35 0.14
C LEU A 87 4.75 8.30 -0.80
N ILE A 88 5.57 9.19 -0.25
CA ILE A 88 6.33 10.16 -1.05
C ILE A 88 7.65 9.61 -1.57
N GLY A 89 8.18 8.59 -0.89
CA GLY A 89 9.50 8.04 -1.17
C GLY A 89 10.61 8.81 -0.46
N GLU A 90 11.80 8.19 -0.46
CA GLU A 90 12.98 8.72 0.23
C GLU A 90 13.36 10.12 -0.28
N ASP A 91 13.34 10.32 -1.61
CA ASP A 91 13.72 11.61 -2.23
C ASP A 91 12.81 12.77 -1.77
N GLY A 92 11.49 12.57 -1.75
CA GLY A 92 10.55 13.60 -1.32
C GLY A 92 10.56 13.83 0.19
N TYR A 93 10.88 12.81 0.97
CA TYR A 93 11.06 12.94 2.41
C TYR A 93 12.32 13.75 2.74
N THR A 94 13.43 13.45 2.07
CA THR A 94 14.68 14.23 2.20
C THR A 94 14.48 15.67 1.74
N ALA A 95 13.76 15.90 0.64
CA ALA A 95 13.46 17.26 0.18
C ALA A 95 12.66 18.09 1.20
N LEU A 96 11.76 17.46 1.98
CA LEU A 96 11.09 18.14 3.09
C LEU A 96 12.04 18.42 4.26
N MET A 97 12.93 17.47 4.58
CA MET A 97 13.91 17.65 5.67
C MET A 97 14.94 18.74 5.36
N ASP A 98 15.32 18.89 4.09
CA ASP A 98 16.29 19.88 3.63
C ASP A 98 15.65 21.25 3.32
N CYS A 99 14.32 21.36 3.39
CA CYS A 99 13.60 22.61 3.17
C CYS A 99 13.53 23.43 4.46
N ASP A 100 14.46 24.37 4.63
CA ASP A 100 14.53 25.28 5.80
C ASP A 100 13.30 26.19 5.92
N ASP A 101 12.61 26.48 4.81
CA ASP A 101 11.41 27.34 4.77
C ASP A 101 10.09 26.57 5.03
N LEU A 102 10.15 25.26 5.30
CA LEU A 102 8.98 24.44 5.59
C LEU A 102 8.32 24.89 6.90
N THR A 103 7.09 25.40 6.82
CA THR A 103 6.34 25.80 8.01
C THR A 103 5.58 24.64 8.63
N ASP A 104 5.32 24.72 9.95
CA ASP A 104 4.50 23.73 10.67
C ASP A 104 3.12 23.56 10.00
N GLU A 105 2.50 24.65 9.54
CA GLU A 105 1.20 24.64 8.87
C GLU A 105 1.23 23.88 7.54
N GLN A 106 2.31 24.01 6.76
CA GLN A 106 2.48 23.30 5.49
C GLN A 106 2.72 21.81 5.74
N LEU A 107 3.56 21.49 6.73
CA LEU A 107 3.79 20.11 7.12
C LEU A 107 2.48 19.46 7.61
N ASP A 108 1.71 20.14 8.47
CA ASP A 108 0.41 19.65 8.93
C ASP A 108 -0.57 19.41 7.77
N GLN A 109 -0.62 20.31 6.77
CA GLN A 109 -1.46 20.11 5.58
C GLN A 109 -1.07 18.85 4.80
N ILE A 110 0.23 18.64 4.59
CA ILE A 110 0.76 17.44 3.90
C ILE A 110 0.37 16.19 4.69
N MET A 111 0.62 16.18 5.99
CA MET A 111 0.38 15.02 6.86
C MET A 111 -1.12 14.66 6.94
N ASN A 112 -1.99 15.66 7.09
CA ASN A 112 -3.44 15.45 7.11
C ASN A 112 -3.92 14.85 5.79
N ARG A 113 -3.46 15.39 4.65
CA ARG A 113 -3.84 14.87 3.34
C ARG A 113 -3.49 13.40 3.19
N LEU A 114 -2.28 13.01 3.59
CA LEU A 114 -1.81 11.62 3.54
C LEU A 114 -2.62 10.70 4.45
N ARG A 115 -2.95 11.15 5.65
CA ARG A 115 -3.79 10.41 6.59
C ARG A 115 -5.17 10.13 6.00
N ASP A 116 -5.82 11.14 5.42
CA ASP A 116 -7.16 11.01 4.82
C ASP A 116 -7.14 9.97 3.70
N MET A 117 -6.11 10.00 2.83
CA MET A 117 -5.94 9.02 1.76
C MET A 117 -5.67 7.61 2.30
N ALA A 118 -4.87 7.47 3.36
CA ALA A 118 -4.52 6.17 3.92
C ALA A 118 -5.67 5.52 4.71
N LEU A 119 -6.44 6.32 5.45
CA LEU A 119 -7.60 5.86 6.21
C LEU A 119 -8.88 5.80 5.36
N GLY A 120 -8.83 6.32 4.14
CA GLY A 120 -9.91 6.29 3.17
C GLY A 120 -11.06 7.24 3.51
N GLU A 121 -10.74 8.38 4.11
CA GLU A 121 -11.67 9.52 4.25
C GLU A 121 -11.70 10.37 2.97
N VAL A 122 -11.27 9.80 1.84
CA VAL A 122 -11.59 10.33 0.53
C VAL A 122 -12.99 9.83 0.20
N GLU A 123 -14.00 10.60 0.63
CA GLU A 123 -15.32 10.54 0.02
C GLU A 123 -15.11 10.54 -1.50
N ASP A 124 -15.75 9.60 -2.19
CA ASP A 124 -15.71 9.42 -3.64
C ASP A 124 -16.21 10.68 -4.39
N GLU A 125 -15.41 11.74 -4.48
CA GLU A 125 -15.63 12.86 -5.41
C GLU A 125 -15.07 12.56 -6.82
N ALA A 126 -15.16 11.30 -7.24
CA ALA A 126 -15.00 10.89 -8.64
C ALA A 126 -15.95 9.74 -9.01
N GLY A 127 -17.20 9.81 -8.55
CA GLY A 127 -18.27 8.86 -8.89
C GLY A 127 -19.59 9.52 -9.32
N GLY A 128 -19.59 10.83 -9.60
CA GLY A 128 -20.78 11.54 -10.06
C GLY A 128 -21.07 11.32 -11.55
N LYS A 129 -21.67 10.17 -11.92
CA LYS A 129 -22.67 10.03 -13.01
C LYS A 129 -23.30 8.63 -13.02
N ALA A 130 -24.49 8.50 -12.44
CA ALA A 130 -25.57 7.68 -13.01
C ALA A 130 -26.91 8.11 -12.40
N LYS A 131 -27.53 9.10 -13.05
CA LYS A 131 -28.97 9.38 -12.96
C LYS A 131 -29.70 8.35 -13.82
N GLY A 132 -30.64 7.63 -13.23
CA GLY A 132 -31.57 6.70 -13.88
C GLY A 132 -31.85 5.52 -12.96
N ARG A 133 -33.09 5.23 -12.54
CA ARG A 133 -34.37 5.38 -13.22
C ARG A 133 -35.49 5.27 -12.19
#